data_AF-A0A660Y909-F1
#
_entry.id   AF-A0A660Y909-F1
#
_cell.length_a   1.000
_cell.length_b   1.000
_cell.length_c   1.000
_cell.angle_alpha   90.00
_cell.angle_beta   90.00
_cell.angle_gamma   90.00
#
_symmetry.space_group_name_H-M   'P 1'
#
loop_
_entity.id
_entity.type
_entity.pdbx_description
1 polymer ?
#
loop_
_entity_poly.entity_id
_entity_poly.type
_entity_poly.pdbx_seq_one_letter_code
_entity_poly.pdbx_strand_id
1 'polypeptide(L)'
;MKILVWLSLMLVTAPLVATGQTTGCWDLGEYSSATMAYSGSDAVSVMVLPDGTGDSLAAARLLDGTVVDATITLVLNDCWGVPIASFPSEDLWLESPDGGLVSCPGGTIADANTNAEGITVWQAPLRAGGQSEAGCVIMINGMSLLYAAPLDVRFNSPDLNGDLVVNLIDVALFGGDFYGTYQVRSDFSRDGVLSLSDVVLMALAVGSACP
;
A
#
# COMPACT_ATOMS: atom_id res chain seq x y z
N MET A 1 -62.60 -39.98 5.72
CA MET A 1 -62.40 -38.55 5.40
C MET A 1 -60.89 -38.30 5.35
N LYS A 2 -60.29 -38.23 4.15
CA LYS A 2 -58.84 -38.05 3.96
C LYS A 2 -58.56 -36.57 3.69
N ILE A 3 -57.82 -35.92 4.57
CA ILE A 3 -57.39 -34.53 4.44
C ILE A 3 -56.06 -34.52 3.68
N LEU A 4 -56.07 -34.02 2.44
CA LEU A 4 -54.87 -33.73 1.66
C LEU A 4 -54.35 -32.35 2.07
N VAL A 5 -53.14 -32.28 2.63
CA VAL A 5 -52.44 -31.02 2.91
C VAL A 5 -51.57 -30.70 1.69
N TRP A 6 -51.89 -29.62 0.99
CA TRP A 6 -51.07 -29.07 -0.08
C TRP A 6 -49.97 -28.18 0.52
N LEU A 7 -48.71 -28.62 0.43
CA LEU A 7 -47.55 -27.83 0.81
C LEU A 7 -47.07 -27.04 -0.41
N SER A 8 -47.42 -25.76 -0.48
CA SER A 8 -46.93 -24.85 -1.52
C SER A 8 -45.47 -24.46 -1.23
N LEU A 9 -44.54 -25.09 -1.95
CA LEU A 9 -43.14 -24.69 -1.98
C LEU A 9 -43.02 -23.37 -2.77
N MET A 10 -42.95 -22.24 -2.08
CA MET A 10 -42.61 -20.96 -2.70
C MET A 10 -41.10 -20.95 -3.00
N LEU A 11 -40.76 -21.17 -4.26
CA LEU A 11 -39.42 -20.97 -4.79
C LEU A 11 -39.16 -19.45 -4.83
N VAL A 12 -38.43 -18.92 -3.84
CA VAL A 12 -37.94 -17.53 -3.90
C VAL A 12 -36.76 -17.51 -4.87
N THR A 13 -37.03 -17.24 -6.13
CA THR A 13 -35.99 -16.92 -7.11
C THR A 13 -35.48 -15.52 -6.81
N ALA A 14 -34.36 -15.42 -6.11
CA ALA A 14 -33.63 -14.16 -6.03
C ALA A 14 -33.24 -13.75 -7.46
N PRO A 15 -33.54 -12.52 -7.90
CA PRO A 15 -33.07 -12.06 -9.21
C PRO A 15 -31.54 -12.07 -9.18
N LEU A 16 -30.94 -12.85 -10.07
CA LEU A 16 -29.52 -12.73 -10.40
C LEU A 16 -29.37 -11.39 -11.14
N VAL A 17 -29.10 -10.32 -10.40
CA VAL A 17 -28.71 -9.04 -11.01
C VAL A 17 -27.31 -9.26 -11.55
N ALA A 18 -27.22 -9.60 -12.83
CA ALA A 18 -25.96 -9.49 -13.56
C ALA A 18 -25.63 -8.00 -13.62
N THR A 19 -24.80 -7.53 -12.68
CA THR A 19 -24.11 -6.25 -12.80
C THR A 19 -23.12 -6.40 -13.93
N GLY A 20 -23.61 -6.26 -15.16
CA GLY A 20 -22.74 -6.08 -16.31
C GLY A 20 -21.98 -4.79 -16.08
N GLN A 21 -20.78 -4.87 -15.50
CA GLN A 21 -19.81 -3.80 -15.59
C GLN A 21 -19.68 -3.50 -17.08
N THR A 22 -20.09 -2.30 -17.47
CA THR A 22 -19.81 -1.84 -18.82
C THR A 22 -18.30 -1.68 -18.91
N THR A 23 -17.66 -2.65 -19.57
CA THR A 23 -16.25 -2.58 -19.91
C THR A 23 -15.98 -1.24 -20.61
N GLY A 24 -15.18 -0.37 -19.98
CA GLY A 24 -14.68 0.84 -20.61
C GLY A 24 -14.97 2.18 -19.93
N CYS A 25 -15.65 2.23 -18.78
CA CYS A 25 -15.84 3.48 -18.03
C CYS A 25 -15.18 3.45 -16.65
N TRP A 26 -13.85 3.27 -16.65
CA TRP A 26 -13.04 3.46 -15.45
C TRP A 26 -12.92 4.96 -15.20
N ASP A 27 -13.43 5.41 -14.07
CA ASP A 27 -13.16 6.77 -13.63
C ASP A 27 -11.99 6.77 -12.65
N LEU A 28 -10.88 7.28 -13.17
CA LEU A 28 -9.66 7.49 -12.40
C LEU A 28 -9.68 8.84 -11.69
N GLY A 29 -10.84 9.46 -11.48
CA GLY A 29 -10.88 10.85 -11.12
C GLY A 29 -12.02 11.38 -10.30
N GLU A 30 -13.18 11.58 -10.89
CA GLU A 30 -14.23 12.40 -10.28
C GLU A 30 -14.92 11.70 -9.10
N TYR A 31 -15.08 10.38 -9.19
CA TYR A 31 -15.85 9.57 -8.26
C TYR A 31 -14.98 8.65 -7.40
N SER A 32 -13.80 8.25 -7.87
CA SER A 32 -12.87 7.43 -7.10
C SER A 32 -12.05 8.30 -6.14
N SER A 33 -11.83 7.84 -4.92
CA SER A 33 -11.09 8.60 -3.91
C SER A 33 -10.20 7.73 -3.06
N ALA A 34 -9.08 8.30 -2.61
CA ALA A 34 -8.15 7.68 -1.70
C ALA A 34 -7.99 8.55 -0.46
N THR A 35 -7.97 7.91 0.71
CA THR A 35 -7.75 8.60 1.98
C THR A 35 -6.74 7.84 2.82
N MET A 36 -5.98 8.57 3.63
CA MET A 36 -5.07 8.03 4.62
C MET A 36 -5.69 8.24 6.01
N ALA A 37 -5.51 7.27 6.92
CA ALA A 37 -6.00 7.37 8.29
C ALA A 37 -5.37 8.56 9.06
N TYR A 38 -4.07 8.80 8.85
CA TYR A 38 -3.39 9.99 9.35
C TYR A 38 -3.84 11.24 8.59
N SER A 39 -4.29 12.26 9.33
CA SER A 39 -4.83 13.53 8.80
C SER A 39 -3.96 14.75 9.12
N GLY A 40 -2.75 14.54 9.67
CA GLY A 40 -1.80 15.61 9.91
C GLY A 40 -1.16 16.11 8.62
N SER A 41 -0.47 17.25 8.70
CA SER A 41 0.18 17.90 7.55
C SER A 41 1.58 17.37 7.25
N ASP A 42 2.16 16.60 8.16
CA ASP A 42 3.52 16.10 8.05
C ASP A 42 3.58 14.79 7.25
N ALA A 43 4.64 14.60 6.48
CA ALA A 43 4.87 13.37 5.75
C ALA A 43 5.12 12.19 6.70
N VAL A 44 4.46 11.07 6.45
CA VAL A 44 4.71 9.80 7.17
C VAL A 44 5.66 8.91 6.35
N SER A 45 6.32 7.95 6.99
CA SER A 45 7.14 6.94 6.30
C SER A 45 6.80 5.58 6.83
N VAL A 46 6.91 4.61 5.95
CA VAL A 46 6.87 3.20 6.30
C VAL A 46 8.24 2.59 6.01
N MET A 47 8.78 1.86 6.98
CA MET A 47 9.96 1.03 6.73
C MET A 47 9.51 -0.24 6.00
N VAL A 48 9.87 -0.39 4.73
CA VAL A 48 9.51 -1.56 3.91
C VAL A 48 10.70 -2.51 3.80
N LEU A 49 10.40 -3.81 3.74
CA LEU A 49 11.40 -4.85 3.52
C LEU A 49 10.99 -5.77 2.38
N PRO A 50 11.94 -6.27 1.57
CA PRO A 50 11.61 -7.15 0.44
C PRO A 50 10.86 -8.42 0.84
N ASP A 51 11.10 -8.96 2.03
CA ASP A 51 10.42 -10.16 2.55
C ASP A 51 9.06 -9.89 3.21
N GLY A 52 8.67 -8.61 3.34
CA GLY A 52 7.41 -8.19 3.98
C GLY A 52 7.43 -8.24 5.51
N THR A 53 8.60 -8.32 6.15
CA THR A 53 8.74 -8.26 7.61
C THR A 53 8.90 -6.84 8.15
N GLY A 54 8.81 -5.83 7.28
CA GLY A 54 8.85 -4.40 7.62
C GLY A 54 7.62 -3.91 8.40
N ASP A 55 7.51 -2.60 8.55
CA ASP A 55 6.39 -1.96 9.22
C ASP A 55 5.12 -2.05 8.38
N SER A 56 3.98 -2.31 9.04
CA SER A 56 2.64 -2.11 8.46
C SER A 56 2.37 -0.62 8.27
N LEU A 57 1.43 -0.25 7.39
CA LEU A 57 1.02 1.16 7.27
C LEU A 57 0.44 1.73 8.58
N ALA A 58 -0.15 0.87 9.43
CA ALA A 58 -0.61 1.24 10.78
C ALA A 58 0.52 1.59 11.76
N ALA A 59 1.78 1.34 11.38
CA ALA A 59 2.98 1.59 12.17
C ALA A 59 3.94 2.58 11.46
N ALA A 60 3.41 3.44 10.58
CA ALA A 60 4.18 4.49 9.94
C ALA A 60 4.74 5.49 10.96
N ARG A 61 5.78 6.23 10.59
CA ARG A 61 6.50 7.16 11.49
C ARG A 61 6.56 8.57 10.94
N LEU A 62 6.39 9.56 11.82
CA LEU A 62 6.76 10.96 11.57
C LEU A 62 8.28 11.16 11.68
N LEU A 63 8.78 12.35 11.37
CA LEU A 63 10.21 12.69 11.43
C LEU A 63 10.79 12.71 12.85
N ASP A 64 9.94 12.76 13.87
CA ASP A 64 10.35 12.69 15.28
C ASP A 64 10.27 11.27 15.87
N GLY A 65 10.07 10.26 15.01
CA GLY A 65 9.91 8.85 15.38
C GLY A 65 8.52 8.48 15.91
N THR A 66 7.59 9.44 16.02
CA THR A 66 6.22 9.17 16.48
C THR A 66 5.51 8.22 15.53
N VAL A 67 4.97 7.13 16.08
CA VAL A 67 4.19 6.15 15.32
C VAL A 67 2.78 6.67 15.08
N VAL A 68 2.32 6.61 13.83
CA VAL A 68 0.99 7.02 13.36
C VAL A 68 0.42 5.99 12.39
N ASP A 69 -0.91 5.98 12.26
CA ASP A 69 -1.61 5.08 11.34
C ASP A 69 -1.73 5.72 9.95
N ALA A 70 -0.97 5.21 8.99
CA ALA A 70 -1.01 5.63 7.59
C ALA A 70 -1.83 4.68 6.70
N THR A 71 -2.72 3.85 7.27
CA THR A 71 -3.57 2.94 6.50
C THR A 71 -4.28 3.70 5.38
N ILE A 72 -4.16 3.19 4.16
CA ILE A 72 -4.75 3.80 2.97
C ILE A 72 -6.07 3.09 2.67
N THR A 73 -7.13 3.85 2.48
CA THR A 73 -8.44 3.35 2.03
C THR A 73 -8.74 3.93 0.64
N LEU A 74 -8.99 3.06 -0.33
CA LEU A 74 -9.49 3.42 -1.66
C LEU A 74 -10.98 3.11 -1.73
N VAL A 75 -11.76 4.09 -2.18
CA VAL A 75 -13.13 3.91 -2.65
C VAL A 75 -13.10 4.00 -4.18
N LEU A 76 -13.32 2.87 -4.83
CA LEU A 76 -13.29 2.73 -6.29
C LEU A 76 -14.70 2.78 -6.86
N ASN A 77 -14.95 3.80 -7.68
CA ASN A 77 -16.21 4.00 -8.37
C ASN A 77 -15.99 4.05 -9.89
N ASP A 78 -17.02 3.72 -10.65
CA ASP A 78 -17.04 3.94 -12.09
C ASP A 78 -17.37 5.41 -12.44
N CYS A 79 -17.41 5.73 -13.74
CA CYS A 79 -17.69 7.08 -14.23
C CYS A 79 -19.12 7.59 -14.01
N TRP A 80 -20.00 6.80 -13.39
CA TRP A 80 -21.32 7.22 -12.95
C TRP A 80 -21.42 7.28 -11.42
N GLY A 81 -20.30 7.13 -10.70
CA GLY A 81 -20.26 7.11 -9.25
C GLY A 81 -20.80 5.82 -8.64
N VAL A 82 -20.89 4.73 -9.42
CA VAL A 82 -21.33 3.43 -8.92
C VAL A 82 -20.12 2.66 -8.39
N PRO A 83 -20.17 2.12 -7.15
CA PRO A 83 -19.07 1.35 -6.61
C PRO A 83 -18.75 0.11 -7.44
N ILE A 84 -17.45 -0.10 -7.65
CA ILE A 84 -16.96 -1.26 -8.39
C ILE A 84 -16.65 -2.37 -7.40
N ALA A 85 -17.56 -3.32 -7.24
CA ALA A 85 -17.36 -4.47 -6.37
C ALA A 85 -16.47 -5.55 -7.01
N SER A 86 -15.72 -6.26 -6.16
CA SER A 86 -14.87 -7.39 -6.54
C SER A 86 -13.82 -7.06 -7.60
N PHE A 87 -13.37 -5.80 -7.67
CA PHE A 87 -12.23 -5.40 -8.48
C PHE A 87 -10.98 -6.13 -7.98
N PRO A 88 -10.22 -6.82 -8.84
CA PRO A 88 -9.07 -7.61 -8.43
C PRO A 88 -8.02 -6.77 -7.71
N SER A 89 -7.49 -7.25 -6.59
CA SER A 89 -6.48 -6.51 -5.83
C SER A 89 -5.14 -6.44 -6.55
N GLU A 90 -4.82 -7.41 -7.39
CA GLU A 90 -3.62 -7.42 -8.23
C GLU A 90 -3.58 -6.28 -9.26
N ASP A 91 -4.73 -5.69 -9.58
CA ASP A 91 -4.86 -4.54 -10.48
C ASP A 91 -4.84 -3.19 -9.72
N LEU A 92 -4.60 -3.23 -8.41
CA LEU A 92 -4.51 -2.07 -7.52
C LEU A 92 -3.19 -2.10 -6.75
N TRP A 93 -2.29 -1.16 -6.99
CA TRP A 93 -1.00 -1.14 -6.29
C TRP A 93 -0.49 0.26 -5.97
N LEU A 94 0.49 0.32 -5.08
CA LEU A 94 1.18 1.56 -4.71
C LEU A 94 2.45 1.74 -5.53
N GLU A 95 2.70 2.97 -5.96
CA GLU A 95 3.95 3.42 -6.58
C GLU A 95 4.41 4.74 -5.97
N SER A 96 5.70 5.03 -6.13
CA SER A 96 6.25 6.36 -5.89
C SER A 96 6.62 7.03 -7.22
N PRO A 97 6.21 8.29 -7.48
CA PRO A 97 6.53 9.00 -8.71
C PRO A 97 8.03 9.17 -9.02
N ASP A 98 8.88 9.13 -8.00
CA ASP A 98 10.34 9.18 -8.14
C ASP A 98 10.98 7.81 -8.44
N GLY A 99 10.18 6.74 -8.51
CA GLY A 99 10.65 5.36 -8.68
C GLY A 99 11.42 4.79 -7.49
N GLY A 100 11.38 5.47 -6.34
CA GLY A 100 12.13 5.11 -5.15
C GLY A 100 11.59 3.89 -4.40
N LEU A 101 10.27 3.66 -4.43
CA LEU A 101 9.63 2.45 -3.95
C LEU A 101 9.77 1.35 -5.00
N VAL A 102 10.69 0.41 -4.76
CA VAL A 102 10.91 -0.73 -5.66
C VAL A 102 10.07 -1.91 -5.18
N SER A 103 9.03 -2.29 -5.92
CA SER A 103 8.10 -3.35 -5.51
C SER A 103 8.63 -4.75 -5.83
N CYS A 104 8.45 -5.70 -4.91
CA CYS A 104 8.44 -7.12 -5.26
C CYS A 104 7.24 -7.45 -6.18
N PRO A 105 7.26 -8.57 -6.92
CA PRO A 105 6.06 -9.06 -7.61
C PRO A 105 4.87 -9.22 -6.66
N GLY A 106 3.80 -8.46 -6.86
CA GLY A 106 2.62 -8.46 -5.99
C GLY A 106 2.89 -7.92 -4.57
N GLY A 107 3.94 -7.11 -4.40
CA GLY A 107 4.41 -6.66 -3.10
C GLY A 107 3.71 -5.42 -2.56
N THR A 108 3.16 -4.59 -3.45
CA THR A 108 2.46 -3.34 -3.12
C THR A 108 0.98 -3.35 -3.50
N ILE A 109 0.42 -4.54 -3.77
CA ILE A 109 -0.99 -4.69 -4.15
C ILE A 109 -1.92 -4.44 -2.95
N ALA A 110 -3.19 -4.11 -3.22
CA ALA A 110 -4.19 -3.96 -2.16
C ALA A 110 -4.37 -5.26 -1.36
N ASP A 111 -4.75 -5.14 -0.09
CA ASP A 111 -4.85 -6.29 0.82
C ASP A 111 -5.97 -7.28 0.41
N ALA A 112 -6.98 -6.80 -0.30
CA ALA A 112 -8.10 -7.59 -0.81
C ALA A 112 -8.75 -6.95 -2.04
N ASN A 113 -9.56 -7.73 -2.75
CA ASN A 113 -10.45 -7.19 -3.79
C ASN A 113 -11.41 -6.16 -3.16
N THR A 114 -11.90 -5.22 -3.97
CA THR A 114 -12.90 -4.27 -3.48
C THR A 114 -14.17 -4.98 -2.99
N ASN A 115 -14.76 -4.50 -1.90
CA ASN A 115 -16.01 -5.02 -1.36
C ASN A 115 -17.25 -4.55 -2.15
N ALA A 116 -18.47 -4.81 -1.67
CA ALA A 116 -19.71 -4.41 -2.34
C ALA A 116 -19.85 -2.87 -2.49
N GLU A 117 -19.21 -2.13 -1.60
CA GLU A 117 -19.15 -0.67 -1.58
C GLU A 117 -17.94 -0.11 -2.37
N GLY A 118 -17.22 -0.95 -3.12
CA GLY A 118 -16.05 -0.53 -3.91
C GLY A 118 -14.81 -0.20 -3.07
N ILE A 119 -14.79 -0.62 -1.80
CA ILE A 119 -13.73 -0.25 -0.86
C ILE A 119 -12.66 -1.34 -0.80
N THR A 120 -11.38 -0.93 -0.82
CA THR A 120 -10.25 -1.76 -0.43
C THR A 120 -9.24 -0.94 0.40
N VAL A 121 -8.24 -1.61 0.96
CA VAL A 121 -7.24 -1.01 1.87
C VAL A 121 -5.83 -1.51 1.60
N TRP A 122 -4.85 -0.71 2.03
CA TRP A 122 -3.48 -1.11 2.29
C TRP A 122 -3.18 -0.90 3.76
N GLN A 123 -3.06 -2.00 4.50
CA GLN A 123 -2.73 -2.03 5.91
C GLN A 123 -1.54 -2.96 6.18
N ALA A 124 -1.43 -4.09 5.47
CA ALA A 124 -0.35 -5.05 5.66
C ALA A 124 1.04 -4.46 5.32
N PRO A 125 2.13 -5.01 5.90
CA PRO A 125 3.48 -4.65 5.46
C PRO A 125 3.67 -4.89 3.96
N LEU A 126 4.25 -3.91 3.29
CA LEU A 126 4.55 -4.00 1.86
C LEU A 126 5.82 -4.84 1.65
N ARG A 127 5.84 -5.64 0.59
CA ARG A 127 7.03 -6.35 0.12
C ARG A 127 7.72 -5.49 -0.94
N ALA A 128 8.64 -4.65 -0.49
CA ALA A 128 9.30 -3.68 -1.33
C ALA A 128 10.67 -3.31 -0.75
N GLY A 129 11.51 -2.69 -1.58
CA GLY A 129 12.80 -2.12 -1.20
C GLY A 129 12.95 -0.69 -1.69
N GLY A 130 14.17 -0.18 -1.65
CA GLY A 130 14.49 1.18 -2.05
C GLY A 130 14.00 2.25 -1.08
N GLN A 131 14.10 3.51 -1.51
CA GLN A 131 13.68 4.67 -0.74
C GLN A 131 13.01 5.69 -1.64
N SER A 132 11.90 6.25 -1.18
CA SER A 132 11.18 7.33 -1.85
C SER A 132 10.93 8.49 -0.90
N GLU A 133 11.22 9.70 -1.38
CA GLU A 133 10.87 10.96 -0.70
C GLU A 133 9.65 11.64 -1.32
N ALA A 134 9.24 11.20 -2.51
CA ALA A 134 7.98 11.60 -3.12
C ALA A 134 6.77 11.01 -2.36
N GLY A 135 5.61 11.65 -2.51
CA GLY A 135 4.35 11.07 -2.04
C GLY A 135 3.99 9.82 -2.83
N CYS A 136 3.22 8.94 -2.20
CA CYS A 136 2.70 7.71 -2.79
C CYS A 136 1.51 7.99 -3.72
N VAL A 137 1.45 7.27 -4.84
CA VAL A 137 0.29 7.25 -5.74
C VAL A 137 -0.33 5.86 -5.77
N ILE A 138 -1.65 5.82 -6.01
CA ILE A 138 -2.38 4.58 -6.24
C ILE A 138 -2.50 4.37 -7.75
N MET A 139 -2.14 3.17 -8.18
CA MET A 139 -2.26 2.71 -9.56
C MET A 139 -3.46 1.77 -9.68
N ILE A 140 -4.26 1.99 -10.72
CA ILE A 140 -5.46 1.23 -11.04
C ILE A 140 -5.33 0.77 -12.49
N ASN A 141 -5.11 -0.53 -12.70
CA ASN A 141 -4.94 -1.14 -14.02
C ASN A 141 -3.91 -0.37 -14.89
N GLY A 142 -2.77 0.00 -14.28
CA GLY A 142 -1.64 0.66 -14.94
C GLY A 142 -1.77 2.18 -15.07
N MET A 143 -2.82 2.79 -14.53
CA MET A 143 -3.00 4.24 -14.55
C MET A 143 -3.10 4.80 -13.14
N SER A 144 -2.42 5.92 -12.89
CA SER A 144 -2.50 6.61 -11.60
C SER A 144 -3.86 7.26 -11.39
N LEU A 145 -4.35 7.28 -10.15
CA LEU A 145 -5.56 8.00 -9.75
C LEU A 145 -5.35 9.52 -9.94
N LEU A 146 -5.90 10.09 -11.02
CA LEU A 146 -5.55 11.40 -11.58
C LEU A 146 -5.93 12.61 -10.70
N TYR A 147 -6.97 12.49 -9.89
CA TYR A 147 -7.52 13.61 -9.11
C TYR A 147 -7.27 13.50 -7.61
N ALA A 148 -6.53 12.47 -7.18
CA ALA A 148 -5.98 12.43 -5.85
C ALA A 148 -4.61 13.11 -5.89
N ALA A 149 -4.40 14.10 -5.02
CA ALA A 149 -3.03 14.50 -4.70
C ALA A 149 -2.28 13.26 -4.20
N PRO A 150 -0.97 13.11 -4.50
CA PRO A 150 -0.17 12.05 -3.92
C PRO A 150 -0.35 12.04 -2.40
N LEU A 151 -0.54 10.85 -1.85
CA LEU A 151 -0.61 10.64 -0.41
C LEU A 151 0.79 10.94 0.16
N ASP A 152 0.91 11.73 1.21
CA ASP A 152 2.23 12.08 1.79
C ASP A 152 2.80 10.94 2.65
N VAL A 153 2.84 9.75 2.05
CA VAL A 153 3.45 8.52 2.54
C VAL A 153 4.74 8.33 1.75
N ARG A 154 5.84 8.33 2.48
CA ARG A 154 7.19 8.06 1.98
C ARG A 154 7.59 6.64 2.36
N PHE A 155 8.65 6.14 1.74
CA PHE A 155 9.12 4.78 1.99
C PHE A 155 10.61 4.80 2.27
N ASN A 156 11.01 4.02 3.27
CA ASN A 156 12.41 3.82 3.57
C ASN A 156 12.70 2.32 3.64
N SER A 157 13.86 1.88 3.18
CA SER A 157 14.24 0.48 3.23
C SER A 157 15.74 0.34 3.45
N PRO A 158 16.17 -0.63 4.28
CA PRO A 158 17.53 -1.14 4.30
C PRO A 158 18.06 -1.67 2.95
N ASP A 159 17.21 -1.94 1.96
CA ASP A 159 17.61 -2.18 0.57
C ASP A 159 17.93 -0.85 -0.11
N LEU A 160 19.14 -0.33 0.13
CA LEU A 160 19.56 1.02 -0.23
C LEU A 160 19.91 1.19 -1.70
N ASN A 161 20.21 0.10 -2.40
CA ASN A 161 20.44 0.12 -3.86
C ASN A 161 19.18 -0.24 -4.67
N GLY A 162 18.11 -0.69 -4.01
CA GLY A 162 16.84 -1.05 -4.64
C GLY A 162 16.92 -2.31 -5.48
N ASP A 163 17.87 -3.22 -5.18
CA ASP A 163 18.03 -4.50 -5.90
C ASP A 163 17.13 -5.62 -5.35
N LEU A 164 16.30 -5.29 -4.36
CA LEU A 164 15.34 -6.16 -3.71
C LEU A 164 15.96 -7.25 -2.84
N VAL A 165 17.22 -7.07 -2.43
CA VAL A 165 17.94 -7.96 -1.52
C VAL A 165 18.81 -7.16 -0.56
N VAL A 166 18.46 -7.13 0.73
CA VAL A 166 19.28 -6.47 1.75
C VAL A 166 20.54 -7.30 2.03
N ASN A 167 21.70 -6.82 1.59
CA ASN A 167 22.96 -7.56 1.69
C ASN A 167 24.16 -6.67 2.08
N LEU A 168 25.38 -7.19 1.92
CA LEU A 168 26.60 -6.46 2.32
C LEU A 168 26.86 -5.21 1.46
N ILE A 169 26.29 -5.11 0.26
CA ILE A 169 26.33 -3.90 -0.56
C ILE A 169 25.60 -2.78 0.17
N ASP A 170 24.38 -3.04 0.67
CA ASP A 170 23.60 -2.07 1.42
C ASP A 170 24.27 -1.69 2.73
N VAL A 171 24.90 -2.64 3.43
CA VAL A 171 25.65 -2.35 4.65
C VAL A 171 26.80 -1.38 4.38
N ALA A 172 27.48 -1.52 3.23
CA ALA A 172 28.53 -0.59 2.83
C ALA A 172 27.98 0.80 2.49
N LEU A 173 26.82 0.88 1.83
CA LEU A 173 26.12 2.15 1.54
C LEU A 173 25.68 2.85 2.83
N PHE A 174 25.04 2.12 3.74
CA PHE A 174 24.66 2.60 5.07
C PHE A 174 25.88 3.10 5.84
N GLY A 175 27.00 2.35 5.82
CA GLY A 175 28.25 2.78 6.46
C GLY A 175 28.79 4.10 5.88
N GLY A 176 28.63 4.33 4.58
CA GLY A 176 28.97 5.60 3.94
C GLY A 176 28.12 6.76 4.45
N ASP A 177 26.82 6.55 4.59
CA ASP A 177 25.88 7.56 5.11
C ASP A 177 26.10 7.82 6.61
N PHE A 178 26.31 6.77 7.40
CA PHE A 178 26.45 6.82 8.87
C PHE A 178 27.65 7.65 9.33
N TYR A 179 28.78 7.58 8.61
CA TYR A 179 29.96 8.40 8.88
C TYR A 179 30.02 9.68 8.04
N GLY A 180 29.01 9.91 7.20
CA GLY A 180 28.95 10.97 6.21
C GLY A 180 28.06 12.15 6.59
N THR A 181 27.53 12.84 5.57
CA THR A 181 26.44 13.81 5.76
C THR A 181 25.16 13.05 5.94
N TYR A 182 24.29 13.51 6.85
CA TYR A 182 22.97 12.94 7.09
C TYR A 182 22.22 12.70 5.77
N GLN A 183 21.69 11.48 5.62
CA GLN A 183 20.85 11.05 4.52
C GLN A 183 19.57 10.44 5.09
N VAL A 184 18.41 10.94 4.66
CA VAL A 184 17.09 10.45 5.11
C VAL A 184 16.91 8.96 4.80
N ARG A 185 17.49 8.48 3.68
CA ARG A 185 17.41 7.06 3.28
C ARG A 185 18.03 6.07 4.26
N SER A 186 18.88 6.52 5.18
CA SER A 186 19.53 5.66 6.17
C SER A 186 18.96 5.83 7.59
N ASP A 187 18.02 6.76 7.77
CA ASP A 187 17.33 7.03 9.05
C ASP A 187 16.08 6.13 9.14
N PHE A 188 16.32 4.89 9.52
CA PHE A 188 15.31 3.83 9.57
C PHE A 188 14.38 3.98 10.77
N SER A 189 14.86 4.54 11.90
CA SER A 189 13.96 4.89 13.03
C SER A 189 13.15 6.16 12.77
N ARG A 190 13.58 6.97 11.79
CA ARG A 190 12.97 8.21 11.36
C ARG A 190 12.81 9.21 12.50
N ASP A 191 13.88 9.40 13.26
CA ASP A 191 13.94 10.34 14.39
C ASP A 191 14.81 11.58 14.09
N GLY A 192 15.27 11.71 12.84
CA GLY A 192 16.09 12.82 12.37
C GLY A 192 17.57 12.67 12.70
N VAL A 193 18.00 11.50 13.22
CA VAL A 193 19.40 11.26 13.62
C VAL A 193 19.85 9.87 13.19
N LEU A 194 20.91 9.80 12.36
CA LEU A 194 21.59 8.53 12.10
C LEU A 194 22.35 8.06 13.35
N SER A 195 21.89 6.97 13.96
CA SER A 195 22.39 6.49 15.25
C SER A 195 22.46 4.95 15.34
N LEU A 196 22.82 4.43 16.52
CA LEU A 196 22.86 2.98 16.74
C LEU A 196 21.47 2.32 16.65
N SER A 197 20.37 3.08 16.75
CA SER A 197 19.02 2.56 16.47
C SER A 197 18.92 2.08 15.02
N ASP A 198 19.41 2.86 14.07
CA ASP A 198 19.38 2.52 12.64
C ASP A 198 20.29 1.33 12.33
N VAL A 199 21.44 1.24 13.01
CA VAL A 199 22.33 0.07 12.89
C VAL A 199 21.61 -1.22 13.27
N VAL A 200 20.77 -1.19 14.31
CA VAL A 200 19.98 -2.36 14.73
C VAL A 200 18.94 -2.71 13.67
N LEU A 201 18.23 -1.73 13.11
CA LEU A 201 17.23 -1.96 12.06
C LEU A 201 17.89 -2.51 10.78
N MET A 202 19.03 -1.95 10.37
CA MET A 202 19.83 -2.48 9.28
C MET A 202 20.21 -3.95 9.52
N ALA A 203 20.75 -4.26 10.71
CA ALA A 203 21.19 -5.61 11.05
C ALA A 203 20.04 -6.64 11.08
N LEU A 204 18.84 -6.22 11.50
CA LEU A 204 17.64 -7.07 11.49
C LEU A 204 17.15 -7.36 10.06
N ALA A 205 17.38 -6.44 9.13
CA ALA A 205 16.94 -6.56 7.74
C ALA A 205 17.91 -7.34 6.85
N VAL A 206 19.18 -7.52 7.25
CA VAL A 206 20.16 -8.25 6.41
C VAL A 206 19.66 -9.66 6.12
N GLY A 207 19.57 -9.99 4.83
CA GLY A 207 19.08 -11.27 4.33
C GLY A 207 17.62 -11.23 3.86
N SER A 208 16.88 -10.14 4.10
CA SER A 208 15.56 -9.93 3.51
C SER A 208 15.67 -9.84 1.99
N ALA A 209 14.85 -10.61 1.29
CA ALA A 209 14.79 -10.66 -0.17
C ALA A 209 13.35 -10.89 -0.63
N CYS A 210 13.01 -10.45 -1.84
CA CYS A 210 11.71 -10.81 -2.42
C CYS A 210 11.55 -12.35 -2.51
N PRO A 211 10.33 -12.87 -2.25
CA PRO A 211 10.02 -14.30 -2.33
C PRO A 211 10.04 -14.86 -3.75
#